data_AF-A0A2N0X0Q8-F1
#
_entry.id   AF-A0A2N0X0Q8-F1
#
_cell.length_a   1.000
_cell.length_b   1.000
_cell.length_c   1.000
_cell.angle_alpha   90.00
_cell.angle_beta   90.00
_cell.angle_gamma   90.00
#
_symmetry.space_group_name_H-M   'P 1'
#
loop_
_entity.id
_entity.type
_entity.pdbx_description
1 polymer ?
#
loop_
_entity_poly.entity_id
_entity_poly.type
_entity_poly.pdbx_seq_one_letter_code
_entity_poly.pdbx_strand_id
1 'polypeptide(L)'
;MKNFLSLLIPALFPCIAFAGTITIEKSDSLIRNDVFDQKRARAEEYKQREAERNVDNEYWSTQIDPSCGLLRNRYLLYFCASNGRYYKGYESGEQREYRQLSNAEIKKIVDAKD
;
A
#
# COMPACT_ATOMS: atom_id res chain seq x y z
N MET A 1 -82.95 -44.97 -38.35
CA MET A 1 -82.85 -43.86 -39.33
C MET A 1 -82.02 -42.76 -38.72
N LYS A 2 -81.21 -42.11 -39.56
CA LYS A 2 -80.15 -41.13 -39.26
C LYS A 2 -80.57 -40.01 -38.30
N ASN A 3 -79.61 -39.53 -37.50
CA ASN A 3 -79.22 -38.12 -37.30
C ASN A 3 -77.92 -38.12 -36.47
N PHE A 4 -76.74 -38.08 -37.07
CA PHE A 4 -75.95 -36.88 -37.45
C PHE A 4 -75.71 -35.85 -36.34
N LEU A 5 -74.41 -35.69 -36.05
CA LEU A 5 -73.68 -34.43 -35.90
C LEU A 5 -73.23 -34.01 -34.49
N SER A 6 -71.94 -33.66 -34.43
CA SER A 6 -71.24 -32.84 -33.44
C SER A 6 -70.89 -33.53 -32.10
N LEU A 7 -69.73 -33.38 -31.50
CA LEU A 7 -68.66 -32.40 -31.67
C LEU A 7 -67.36 -33.03 -31.14
N LEU A 8 -66.31 -33.05 -31.96
CA LEU A 8 -64.93 -33.28 -31.51
C LEU A 8 -64.53 -32.09 -30.62
N ILE A 9 -64.31 -32.32 -29.32
CA ILE A 9 -63.66 -31.36 -28.44
C ILE A 9 -62.26 -31.92 -28.14
N PRO A 10 -61.18 -31.37 -28.72
CA PRO A 10 -59.85 -31.71 -28.27
C PRO A 10 -59.68 -31.05 -26.88
N ALA A 11 -59.47 -31.88 -25.86
CA ALA A 11 -59.09 -31.42 -24.54
C ALA A 11 -57.67 -30.81 -24.61
N LEU A 12 -57.60 -29.54 -24.99
CA LEU A 12 -56.43 -28.69 -24.78
C LEU A 12 -56.38 -28.38 -23.27
N PHE A 13 -55.67 -29.22 -22.53
CA PHE A 13 -55.17 -28.85 -21.20
C PHE A 13 -54.00 -27.87 -21.39
N PRO A 14 -54.11 -26.59 -21.00
CA PRO A 14 -52.92 -25.79 -20.82
C PRO A 14 -52.21 -26.27 -19.54
N CYS A 15 -51.06 -26.92 -19.68
CA CYS A 15 -50.14 -27.08 -18.57
C CYS A 15 -49.67 -25.69 -18.14
N ILE A 16 -50.32 -25.12 -17.12
CA ILE A 16 -49.86 -23.90 -16.46
C ILE A 16 -48.65 -24.29 -15.62
N ALA A 17 -47.46 -24.22 -16.23
CA ALA A 17 -46.21 -24.32 -15.49
C ALA A 17 -46.04 -23.03 -14.67
N PHE A 18 -46.39 -23.10 -13.38
CA PHE A 18 -45.98 -22.07 -12.42
C PHE A 18 -44.46 -22.13 -12.29
N ALA A 19 -43.76 -21.30 -13.06
CA ALA A 19 -42.37 -20.99 -12.78
C ALA A 19 -42.34 -20.21 -11.46
N GLY A 20 -42.08 -20.92 -10.36
CA GLY A 20 -41.90 -20.31 -9.05
C GLY A 20 -40.87 -19.18 -9.16
N THR A 21 -41.17 -18.06 -8.51
CA THR A 21 -40.31 -16.87 -8.50
C THR A 21 -38.96 -17.23 -7.91
N ILE A 22 -37.93 -17.35 -8.75
CA ILE A 22 -36.55 -17.48 -8.29
C ILE A 22 -36.10 -16.08 -7.88
N THR A 23 -36.18 -15.79 -6.59
CA THR A 23 -35.49 -14.63 -6.01
C THR A 23 -34.01 -14.96 -5.94
N ILE A 24 -33.23 -14.50 -6.93
CA ILE A 24 -31.78 -14.47 -6.82
C ILE A 24 -31.45 -13.36 -5.82
N GLU A 25 -31.31 -13.72 -4.55
CA GLU A 25 -30.65 -12.85 -3.59
C GLU A 25 -29.20 -12.68 -4.06
N LYS A 26 -28.90 -11.54 -4.68
CA LYS A 26 -27.53 -11.07 -4.78
C LYS A 26 -27.09 -10.78 -3.36
N SER A 27 -26.53 -11.79 -2.69
CA SER A 27 -25.66 -11.52 -1.56
C SER A 27 -24.55 -10.65 -2.13
N ASP A 28 -24.55 -9.39 -1.74
CA ASP A 28 -23.46 -8.47 -2.00
C ASP A 28 -22.30 -8.93 -1.10
N SER A 29 -21.76 -10.12 -1.42
CA SER A 29 -20.58 -10.65 -0.75
C SER A 29 -19.44 -9.81 -1.28
N LEU A 30 -19.26 -8.64 -0.69
CA LEU A 30 -18.02 -7.89 -0.75
C LEU A 30 -16.95 -8.89 -0.30
N ILE A 31 -16.25 -9.52 -1.25
CA ILE A 31 -15.19 -10.47 -0.97
C ILE A 31 -14.13 -9.65 -0.24
N ARG A 32 -14.20 -9.67 1.08
CA ARG A 32 -13.30 -8.98 1.99
C ARG A 32 -11.99 -9.70 1.88
N ASN A 33 -11.18 -9.22 0.94
CA ASN A 33 -9.88 -9.77 0.68
C ASN A 33 -8.94 -9.18 1.74
N ASP A 34 -8.95 -9.86 2.89
CA ASP A 34 -8.07 -9.67 4.02
C ASP A 34 -6.60 -9.42 3.60
N VAL A 35 -6.12 -10.08 2.54
CA VAL A 35 -4.78 -9.86 1.99
C VAL A 35 -4.62 -8.47 1.38
N PHE A 36 -5.61 -7.93 0.66
CA PHE A 36 -5.52 -6.57 0.12
C PHE A 36 -5.61 -5.50 1.21
N ASP A 37 -6.44 -5.72 2.23
CA ASP A 37 -6.54 -4.80 3.36
C ASP A 37 -5.24 -4.79 4.19
N GLN A 38 -4.63 -5.95 4.43
CA GLN A 38 -3.32 -6.06 5.06
C GLN A 38 -2.20 -5.39 4.23
N LYS A 39 -2.23 -5.56 2.90
CA LYS A 39 -1.26 -4.89 2.00
C LYS A 39 -1.43 -3.37 2.04
N ARG A 40 -2.67 -2.88 2.07
CA ARG A 40 -2.96 -1.44 2.17
C ARG A 40 -2.44 -0.87 3.49
N ALA A 41 -2.77 -1.51 4.61
CA ALA A 41 -2.29 -1.10 5.94
C ALA A 41 -0.75 -1.03 5.99
N ARG A 42 -0.07 -2.07 5.49
CA ARG A 42 1.39 -2.08 5.43
C ARG A 42 1.97 -0.97 4.54
N ALA A 43 1.34 -0.69 3.40
CA ALA A 43 1.76 0.40 2.52
C ALA A 43 1.59 1.78 3.18
N GLU A 44 0.51 1.98 3.93
CA GLU A 44 0.26 3.20 4.71
C GLU A 44 1.29 3.37 5.83
N GLU A 45 1.63 2.30 6.56
CA GLU A 45 2.70 2.31 7.57
C GLU A 45 4.07 2.66 6.98
N TYR A 46 4.42 2.11 5.80
CA TYR A 46 5.65 2.50 5.12
C TYR A 46 5.65 3.98 4.74
N LYS A 47 4.52 4.48 4.22
CA LYS A 47 4.38 5.89 3.86
C LYS A 47 4.51 6.83 5.06
N GLN A 48 3.92 6.46 6.20
CA GLN A 48 4.02 7.21 7.45
C GLN A 48 5.46 7.27 7.96
N ARG A 49 6.14 6.11 8.04
CA ARG A 49 7.56 6.06 8.43
C ARG A 49 8.46 6.85 7.50
N GLU A 50 8.20 6.84 6.18
CA GLU A 50 8.95 7.65 5.24
C GLU A 50 8.75 9.15 5.49
N ALA A 51 7.50 9.57 5.75
CA ALA A 51 7.19 10.95 6.06
C ALA A 51 7.87 11.41 7.35
N GLU A 52 7.84 10.59 8.41
CA GLU A 52 8.54 10.86 9.67
C GLU A 52 10.05 11.00 9.46
N ARG A 53 10.67 10.09 8.70
CA ARG A 53 12.09 10.19 8.36
C ARG A 53 12.42 11.45 7.58
N ASN A 54 11.54 11.88 6.67
CA ASN A 54 11.76 13.09 5.88
C ASN A 54 11.67 14.34 6.75
N VAL A 55 10.67 14.42 7.63
CA VAL A 55 10.52 15.51 8.61
C VAL A 55 11.75 15.59 9.51
N ASP A 56 12.21 14.45 10.02
CA ASP A 56 13.38 14.43 10.87
C ASP A 56 14.66 14.81 10.10
N ASN A 57 14.89 14.24 8.92
CA ASN A 57 16.01 14.63 8.06
C ASN A 57 16.04 16.14 7.76
N GLU A 58 14.88 16.74 7.47
CA GLU A 58 14.73 18.18 7.25
C GLU A 58 15.11 18.96 8.51
N TYR A 59 14.57 18.54 9.65
CA TYR A 59 14.86 19.17 10.93
C TYR A 59 16.35 19.14 11.29
N TRP A 60 17.02 18.01 11.06
CA TRP A 60 18.47 17.89 11.23
C TRP A 60 19.24 18.76 10.25
N SER A 61 18.82 18.81 8.98
CA SER A 61 19.53 19.58 7.94
C SER A 61 19.69 21.07 8.26
N THR A 62 18.86 21.63 9.15
CA THR A 62 18.98 23.03 9.59
C THR A 62 20.23 23.33 10.44
N GLN A 63 20.85 22.31 11.05
CA GLN A 63 21.97 22.47 11.99
C GLN A 63 23.33 22.14 11.39
N ILE A 64 23.36 21.48 10.24
CA ILE A 64 24.61 21.13 9.55
C ILE A 64 25.02 22.26 8.61
N ASP A 65 26.30 22.28 8.22
CA ASP A 65 26.83 23.24 7.25
C ASP A 65 26.05 23.16 5.91
N PRO A 66 25.68 24.29 5.28
CA PRO A 66 24.92 24.31 4.02
C PRO A 66 25.61 23.61 2.84
N SER A 67 26.94 23.41 2.89
CA SER A 67 27.69 22.63 1.89
C SER A 67 27.51 21.11 2.03
N CYS A 68 26.79 20.66 3.06
CA CYS A 68 26.49 19.27 3.32
C CYS A 68 25.12 18.87 2.78
N GLY A 69 25.12 17.97 1.81
CA GLY A 69 23.90 17.40 1.23
C GLY A 69 23.48 16.13 1.96
N LEU A 70 22.20 16.01 2.31
CA LEU A 70 21.61 14.76 2.76
C LEU A 70 21.65 13.73 1.63
N LEU A 71 22.10 12.51 1.94
CA LEU A 71 22.10 11.41 0.99
C LEU A 71 20.69 10.84 0.84
N ARG A 72 20.25 10.75 -0.41
CA ARG A 72 18.92 10.23 -0.76
C ARG A 72 18.72 8.81 -0.22
N ASN A 73 17.52 8.55 0.33
CA ASN A 73 17.12 7.26 0.90
C ASN A 73 18.01 6.80 2.07
N ARG A 74 18.72 7.72 2.72
CA ARG A 74 19.49 7.45 3.93
C ARG A 74 19.00 8.38 5.03
N TYR A 75 18.87 7.82 6.22
CA TYR A 75 18.43 8.56 7.39
C TYR A 75 19.64 9.25 8.04
N LEU A 76 19.57 10.57 8.24
CA LEU A 76 20.59 11.41 8.90
C LEU A 76 22.02 11.27 8.37
N LEU A 77 22.18 10.92 7.10
CA LEU A 77 23.50 10.69 6.50
C LEU A 77 23.80 11.80 5.49
N TYR A 78 24.88 12.52 5.70
CA TYR A 78 25.23 13.72 4.95
C TYR A 78 26.61 13.57 4.30
N PHE A 79 26.76 14.16 3.12
CA PHE A 79 28.04 14.31 2.43
C PHE A 79 28.37 15.79 2.26
N CYS A 80 29.51 16.22 2.77
CA CYS A 80 29.95 17.61 2.72
C CYS A 80 30.96 17.81 1.60
N ALA A 81 30.58 18.58 0.58
CA ALA A 81 31.45 18.82 -0.58
C ALA A 81 32.69 19.65 -0.22
N SER A 82 32.60 20.47 0.82
CA SER A 82 33.68 21.34 1.31
C SER A 82 34.93 20.57 1.75
N ASN A 83 34.77 19.36 2.29
CA ASN A 83 35.88 18.54 2.78
C ASN A 83 35.87 17.10 2.25
N GLY A 84 34.88 16.73 1.43
CA GLY A 84 34.73 15.40 0.86
C GLY A 84 34.43 14.30 1.89
N ARG A 85 33.88 14.64 3.07
CA ARG A 85 33.63 13.70 4.16
C ARG A 85 32.16 13.40 4.36
N TYR A 86 31.90 12.25 4.97
CA TYR A 86 30.56 11.79 5.33
C TYR A 86 30.33 11.97 6.82
N TYR A 87 29.12 12.42 7.18
CA TYR A 87 28.70 12.65 8.55
C TYR A 87 27.38 11.97 8.83
N LYS A 88 27.24 11.43 10.04
CA LYS A 88 26.02 10.80 10.54
C LYS A 88 25.52 11.59 11.74
N GLY A 89 24.26 12.01 11.69
CA GLY A 89 23.56 12.60 12.82
C GLY A 89 23.16 11.56 13.87
N TYR A 90 23.31 11.90 15.15
CA TYR A 90 22.86 11.11 16.29
C TYR A 90 22.56 12.01 17.49
N GLU A 91 21.59 11.60 18.30
CA GLU A 91 21.25 12.30 19.54
C GLU A 91 22.20 11.89 20.67
N SER A 92 22.69 12.90 21.40
CA SER A 92 23.56 12.79 22.55
C SER A 92 22.87 13.51 23.72
N GLY A 93 22.04 12.78 24.45
CA GLY A 93 21.10 13.37 25.42
C GLY A 93 20.07 14.24 24.71
N GLU A 94 20.02 15.53 25.04
CA GLU A 94 19.13 16.52 24.41
C GLU A 94 19.80 17.27 23.23
N GLN A 95 21.06 16.96 22.92
CA GLN A 95 21.80 17.62 21.86
C GLN A 95 21.91 16.75 20.61
N ARG A 96 21.89 17.41 19.46
CA ARG A 96 22.09 16.77 18.15
C ARG A 96 23.52 16.97 17.71
N GLU A 97 24.19 15.87 17.44
CA GLU A 97 25.60 15.87 17.07
C GLU A 97 25.83 15.17 15.74
N TYR A 98 26.92 15.56 15.08
CA TYR A 98 27.35 14.98 13.81
C TYR A 98 28.70 14.33 13.98
N ARG A 99 28.76 13.02 13.74
CA ARG A 99 30.01 12.26 13.77
C ARG A 99 30.47 11.98 12.36
N GLN A 100 31.73 12.27 12.09
CA GLN A 100 32.35 11.84 10.84
C GLN A 100 32.39 10.30 10.78
N LEU A 101 32.03 9.74 9.64
CA LEU A 101 32.15 8.30 9.39
C LEU A 101 33.55 7.91 8.95
N SER A 102 33.98 6.74 9.41
CA SER A 102 35.18 6.08 8.91
C SER A 102 34.96 5.46 7.53
N ASN A 103 36.04 5.22 6.79
CA ASN A 103 35.99 4.57 5.48
C ASN A 103 35.35 3.17 5.54
N ALA A 104 35.55 2.44 6.64
CA ALA A 104 34.96 1.11 6.83
C ALA A 104 33.43 1.17 6.98
N GLU A 105 32.91 2.19 7.67
CA GLU A 105 31.48 2.41 7.83
C GLU A 105 30.84 2.86 6.51
N ILE A 106 31.50 3.76 5.78
CA ILE A 106 31.05 4.21 4.46
C ILE A 106 30.95 3.01 3.51
N LYS A 107 31.98 2.15 3.50
CA LYS A 107 31.98 0.93 2.68
C LYS A 107 30.77 0.05 2.97
N LYS A 108 30.46 -0.21 4.24
CA LYS A 108 29.25 -0.98 4.62
C LYS A 108 27.95 -0.34 4.13
N ILE A 109 27.84 0.98 4.15
CA ILE A 109 26.64 1.71 3.71
C ILE A 109 26.47 1.64 2.18
N VAL A 110 27.57 1.61 1.44
CA VAL A 110 27.60 1.42 -0.01
C VAL A 110 27.24 -0.03 -0.35
N ASP A 111 27.86 -1.00 0.32
CA ASP A 111 27.66 -2.43 0.08
C ASP A 111 26.23 -2.88 0.45
N ALA A 112 25.61 -2.27 1.47
CA ALA A 112 24.21 -2.53 1.85
C ALA A 112 23.17 -2.00 0.84
N LYS A 113 23.61 -1.51 -0.33
CA LYS A 113 22.75 -1.02 -1.40
C LYS A 113 22.53 -2.07 -2.51
N ASP A 114 23.23 -3.20 -2.44
CA ASP A 114 23.04 -4.42 -3.26
C ASP A 114 22.27 -5.50 -2.47
#